data_AF-A0A378JPF4-F1
#
_entry.id   AF-A0A378JPF4-F1
#
_cell.length_a   1.000
_cell.length_b   1.000
_cell.length_c   1.000
_cell.angle_alpha   90.00
_cell.angle_beta   90.00
_cell.angle_gamma   90.00
#
_symmetry.space_group_name_H-M   'P 1'
#
loop_
_entity.id
_entity.type
_entity.pdbx_description
1 polymer ?
#
loop_
_entity_poly.entity_id
_entity_poly.type
_entity_poly.pdbx_seq_one_letter_code
_entity_poly.pdbx_strand_id
1 'polypeptide(L)' 'METFYQILGLIGAGLIIWFMYRSIKSRPDLFSRDNLNKSFFTMGILAIILIAFVGLLILMVRNT' A
#
# COMPACT_ATOMS: atom_id res chain seq x y z
N MET A 1 16.22 -26.46 5.21
CA MET A 1 15.02 -25.66 5.56
C MET A 1 15.08 -24.27 4.92
N GLU A 2 16.15 -23.49 5.14
CA GLU A 2 16.37 -22.15 4.52
C GLU A 2 16.21 -22.08 2.99
N THR A 3 16.91 -22.95 2.24
CA THR A 3 16.93 -22.89 0.77
C THR A 3 15.56 -23.15 0.12
N PHE A 4 14.74 -24.00 0.73
CA PHE A 4 13.39 -24.28 0.23
C PHE A 4 12.47 -23.07 0.36
N TYR A 5 12.53 -22.35 1.49
CA TYR A 5 11.78 -21.11 1.68
C TYR A 5 12.29 -19.98 0.76
N GLN A 6 13.59 -19.90 0.51
CA GLN A 6 14.15 -18.93 -0.43
C GLN A 6 13.67 -19.19 -1.87
N ILE A 7 13.63 -20.45 -2.31
CA ILE A 7 13.11 -20.84 -3.63
C ILE A 7 11.60 -20.54 -3.73
N LEU A 8 10.82 -20.90 -2.72
CA LEU A 8 9.39 -20.55 -2.66
C LEU A 8 9.17 -19.04 -2.66
N GLY A 9 10.01 -18.28 -1.95
CA GLY A 9 9.97 -16.82 -1.94
C GLY A 9 10.26 -16.24 -3.32
N LEU A 10 11.23 -16.80 -4.05
CA LEU A 10 11.57 -16.37 -5.41
C LEU A 10 10.44 -16.66 -6.40
N ILE A 11 9.85 -17.85 -6.32
CA ILE A 11 8.70 -18.25 -7.14
C ILE A 11 7.49 -17.37 -6.81
N GLY A 12 7.23 -17.13 -5.52
CA GLY A 12 6.16 -16.25 -5.06
C GLY A 12 6.34 -14.83 -5.58
N ALA A 13 7.55 -14.27 -5.47
CA ALA A 13 7.86 -12.95 -6.01
C ALA A 13 7.64 -12.89 -7.53
N GLY A 14 8.07 -13.93 -8.27
CA GLY A 14 7.84 -14.03 -9.71
C GLY A 14 6.35 -14.07 -10.07
N LEU A 15 5.55 -14.83 -9.33
CA LEU A 15 4.10 -14.90 -9.52
C LEU A 15 3.41 -13.58 -9.21
N ILE A 16 3.83 -12.87 -8.16
CA ILE A 16 3.30 -11.54 -7.82
C ILE A 16 3.57 -10.56 -8.96
N ILE A 17 4.80 -10.50 -9.46
CA ILE A 17 5.17 -9.61 -10.58
C ILE A 17 4.36 -9.96 -11.84
N TRP A 18 4.24 -11.25 -12.16
CA TRP A 18 3.44 -11.71 -13.30
C TRP A 18 1.97 -11.35 -13.15
N PHE A 19 1.39 -11.56 -11.98
CA PHE A 19 0.01 -11.21 -11.68
C PHE A 19 -0.23 -9.70 -11.75
N MET A 20 0.69 -8.87 -11.24
CA MET A 20 0.65 -7.41 -11.36
C MET A 20 0.68 -6.99 -12.82
N TYR A 21 1.63 -7.51 -13.61
CA TYR A 21 1.72 -7.20 -15.04
C TYR A 21 0.43 -7.57 -15.78
N ARG A 22 -0.10 -8.77 -15.52
CA ARG A 22 -1.36 -9.23 -16.14
C ARG A 22 -2.54 -8.35 -15.73
N SER A 23 -2.62 -7.96 -14.47
CA SER A 23 -3.71 -7.13 -13.94
C SER A 23 -3.71 -5.73 -14.55
N ILE A 24 -2.54 -5.06 -14.57
CA ILE A 24 -2.37 -3.73 -15.16
C ILE A 24 -2.71 -3.77 -16.66
N LYS A 25 -2.22 -4.79 -17.40
CA LYS A 25 -2.48 -4.93 -18.84
C LYS A 25 -3.95 -5.22 -19.15
N SER A 26 -4.65 -5.95 -18.29
CA SER A 26 -6.07 -6.30 -18.50
C SER A 26 -7.03 -5.16 -18.22
N ARG A 27 -6.63 -4.19 -17.38
CA ARG A 27 -7.46 -3.05 -16.95
C ARG A 27 -6.61 -1.78 -16.79
N PRO A 28 -6.08 -1.23 -17.89
CA PRO A 28 -5.21 -0.05 -17.85
C PRO A 28 -5.91 1.18 -17.24
N ASP A 29 -7.23 1.29 -17.40
CA ASP A 29 -8.03 2.37 -16.81
C ASP A 29 -7.96 2.44 -15.28
N LEU A 30 -7.77 1.31 -14.58
CA LEU A 30 -7.67 1.31 -13.11
C LEU A 30 -6.43 2.06 -12.61
N PHE A 31 -5.36 2.08 -13.40
CA PHE A 31 -4.11 2.78 -13.12
C PHE A 31 -3.99 4.07 -13.94
N SER A 32 -5.10 4.61 -14.45
CA SER A 32 -5.10 5.91 -15.11
C SER A 32 -4.69 7.01 -14.13
N ARG A 33 -4.09 8.09 -14.66
CA ARG A 33 -3.68 9.25 -13.86
C ARG A 33 -4.82 9.80 -13.01
N ASP A 34 -6.04 9.84 -13.56
CA ASP A 34 -7.21 10.36 -12.86
C ASP A 34 -7.61 9.48 -11.67
N ASN A 35 -7.64 8.16 -11.85
CA ASN A 35 -7.99 7.21 -10.78
C ASN A 35 -6.91 7.16 -9.69
N LEU A 36 -5.63 7.21 -10.09
CA LEU A 36 -4.51 7.28 -9.15
C LEU A 36 -4.53 8.58 -8.33
N ASN A 37 -4.79 9.72 -8.96
CA ASN A 37 -4.85 11.01 -8.28
C ASN A 37 -6.02 11.07 -7.28
N LYS A 38 -7.19 10.56 -7.68
CA LYS A 38 -8.36 10.47 -6.80
C LYS A 38 -8.10 9.57 -5.60
N SER A 39 -7.48 8.41 -5.82
CA SER A 39 -7.12 7.47 -4.76
C SER A 39 -6.08 8.05 -3.79
N PHE A 40 -5.05 8.71 -4.33
CA PHE A 40 -4.01 9.36 -3.54
C PHE A 40 -4.55 10.51 -2.69
N PHE A 41 -5.50 11.29 -3.23
CA PHE A 41 -6.16 12.35 -2.48
C PHE A 41 -6.97 11.81 -1.30
N THR A 42 -7.80 10.78 -1.51
CA THR A 42 -8.58 10.17 -0.43
C THR A 42 -7.67 9.53 0.62
N MET A 43 -6.66 8.75 0.20
CA MET A 43 -5.70 8.15 1.14
C MET A 43 -4.88 9.21 1.88
N GLY A 44 -4.45 10.28 1.21
CA GLY A 44 -3.69 11.38 1.80
C GLY A 44 -4.48 12.12 2.88
N ILE A 45 -5.77 12.42 2.63
CA ILE A 45 -6.64 13.03 3.65
C ILE A 45 -6.76 12.11 4.86
N LEU A 46 -7.04 10.82 4.65
CA LEU A 46 -7.16 9.86 5.74
C LEU A 46 -5.86 9.78 6.56
N ALA A 47 -4.70 9.80 5.90
CA ALA A 47 -3.40 9.81 6.56
C ALA A 47 -3.18 11.06 7.41
N ILE A 48 -3.53 12.25 6.90
CA ILE A 48 -3.41 13.51 7.66
C ILE A 48 -4.31 13.48 8.90
N ILE A 49 -5.56 13.01 8.78
CA ILE A 49 -6.47 12.86 9.91
C ILE A 49 -5.88 11.92 10.96
N LEU A 50 -5.32 10.79 10.52
CA LEU A 50 -4.69 9.82 11.42
C LEU A 50 -3.48 10.42 12.15
N ILE A 51 -2.63 11.17 11.46
CA ILE A 51 -1.48 11.86 12.08
C ILE A 51 -1.95 12.85 13.14
N ALA A 52 -2.98 13.65 12.84
CA ALA A 52 -3.55 14.58 13.80
C ALA A 52 -4.12 13.86 15.02
N PHE A 53 -4.82 12.75 14.82
CA PHE A 53 -5.37 11.92 15.89
C PHE A 53 -4.27 11.34 16.79
N VAL A 54 -3.23 10.74 16.21
CA VAL A 54 -2.08 10.22 16.97
C VAL A 54 -1.36 11.34 17.72
N GLY A 55 -1.19 12.50 17.11
CA GLY A 55 -0.62 13.68 17.76
C GLY A 55 -1.41 14.14 18.99
N LEU A 56 -2.75 14.13 18.91
CA LEU A 56 -3.61 14.41 20.06
C LEU A 56 -3.45 13.38 21.18
N LEU A 57 -3.38 12.09 20.85
CA LEU A 57 -3.14 11.04 21.85
C LEU A 57 -1.81 11.26 22.59
N ILE A 58 -0.74 11.63 21.86
CA ILE A 58 0.56 11.94 22.47
C ILE A 58 0.45 13.13 23.43
N LEU A 59 -0.25 14.19 23.04
CA LEU A 59 -0.45 15.36 23.92
C LEU A 59 -1.26 15.04 25.17
N MET A 60 -2.29 14.21 25.03
CA MET A 60 -3.12 13.79 26.16
C MET A 60 -2.32 12.96 27.16
N VAL A 61 -1.54 11.98 26.68
CA VAL A 61 -0.65 11.16 27.51
C VAL A 61 0.43 12.02 28.19
N ARG A 62 0.96 13.04 27.50
CA ARG A 62 2.01 13.91 28.06
C ARG A 62 1.50 14.86 29.16
N ASN A 63 0.22 15.20 29.13
CA ASN A 63 -0.38 16.16 30.07
C ASN A 63 -1.11 15.50 31.26
N THR A 64 -1.20 14.16 31.30
CA THR A 64 -1.55 13.35 32.49
C THR A 64 -0.30 12.90 33.23
#